data_AF-A0ABD2NYI4-F1
#
_entry.id   AF-A0ABD2NYI4-F1
#
_cell.length_a   1.000
_cell.length_b   1.000
_cell.length_c   1.000
_cell.angle_alpha   90.00
_cell.angle_beta   90.00
_cell.angle_gamma   90.00
#
_symmetry.space_group_name_H-M   'P 1'
#
loop_
_entity.id
_entity.type
_entity.pdbx_description
1 polymer ?
#
loop_
_entity_poly.entity_id
_entity_poly.type
_entity_poly.pdbx_seq_one_letter_code
_entity_poly.pdbx_strand_id
1 'polypeptide(L)'
;MNRDISPIEMNMARDMLPEYSGGSENLAYFLNQAENYLTLLKKGEENCLFNKLLLEQVKSKLIGEARDVLINSRCSRWGEIQDVLTNRFGDPRSEELLLHDLTTCYQRHNESYEQYHENIKQNYRYYLNI
;
A
#
# COMPACT_ATOMS: atom_id res chain seq x y z
N MET A 1 -12.50 21.44 21.37
CA MET A 1 -11.36 22.00 22.12
C MET A 1 -10.13 21.83 21.25
N ASN A 2 -9.72 22.87 20.51
CA ASN A 2 -8.51 22.82 19.68
C ASN A 2 -7.32 22.94 20.63
N ARG A 3 -6.68 21.81 20.93
CA ARG A 3 -5.37 21.82 21.60
C ARG A 3 -4.34 22.14 20.54
N ASP A 4 -3.59 23.22 20.72
CA ASP A 4 -2.46 23.50 19.86
C ASP A 4 -1.42 22.39 20.04
N ILE A 5 -1.11 21.71 18.93
CA ILE A 5 -0.12 20.62 18.89
C ILE A 5 1.26 21.26 19.03
N SER A 6 2.04 20.81 20.01
CA SER A 6 3.37 21.34 20.24
C SER A 6 4.34 20.95 19.11
N PRO A 7 5.43 21.72 18.89
CA PRO A 7 6.45 21.34 17.91
C PRO A 7 7.06 19.96 18.16
N ILE A 8 7.14 19.52 19.42
CA ILE A 8 7.63 18.20 19.80
C ILE A 8 6.66 17.12 19.33
N GLU A 9 5.36 17.27 19.62
CA GLU A 9 4.33 16.33 19.17
C GLU A 9 4.26 16.25 17.64
N MET A 10 4.44 17.36 16.92
CA MET A 10 4.52 17.35 15.45
C MET A 10 5.71 16.56 14.92
N ASN A 11 6.90 16.75 15.52
CA ASN A 11 8.10 16.01 15.12
C ASN A 11 7.94 14.51 15.41
N MET A 12 7.41 14.15 16.58
CA MET A 12 7.14 12.75 16.94
C MET A 12 6.17 12.11 15.95
N ALA A 13 5.07 12.79 15.60
CA ALA A 13 4.10 12.30 14.63
C ALA A 13 4.72 12.09 13.24
N ARG A 14 5.59 13.00 12.79
CA ARG A 14 6.33 12.85 11.53
C ARG A 14 7.27 11.65 11.56
N ASP A 15 7.96 11.42 12.67
CA ASP A 15 8.96 10.36 12.78
C ASP A 15 8.30 8.97 12.87
N MET A 16 7.01 8.89 13.23
CA MET A 16 6.19 7.67 13.13
C MET A 16 5.85 7.26 11.69
N LEU A 17 5.97 8.17 10.73
CA LEU A 17 5.64 7.89 9.33
C LEU A 17 6.83 7.20 8.64
N PRO A 18 6.70 5.90 8.29
CA PRO A 18 7.79 5.15 7.67
C PRO A 18 8.01 5.59 6.23
N GLU A 19 9.21 5.35 5.72
CA GLU A 19 9.46 5.42 4.29
C GLU A 19 8.86 4.19 3.59
N TYR A 20 8.39 4.36 2.36
CA TYR A 20 7.82 3.28 1.56
C TYR A 20 8.31 3.35 0.11
N SER A 21 8.95 2.27 -0.35
CA SER A 21 9.56 2.17 -1.67
C SER A 21 8.70 1.46 -2.71
N GLY A 22 7.63 0.78 -2.30
CA GLY A 22 6.82 -0.12 -3.12
C GLY A 22 6.70 -1.52 -2.50
N GLY A 23 5.99 -2.41 -3.19
CA GLY A 23 5.75 -3.80 -2.78
C GLY A 23 4.56 -3.98 -1.83
N SER A 24 3.97 -5.17 -1.84
CA SER A 24 2.72 -5.47 -1.13
C SER A 24 2.88 -5.67 0.38
N GLU A 25 4.02 -6.17 0.83
CA GLU A 25 4.25 -6.57 2.22
C GLU A 25 4.02 -5.42 3.23
N ASN A 26 4.54 -4.23 2.91
CA ASN A 26 4.53 -3.09 3.83
C ASN A 26 3.51 -2.00 3.45
N LEU A 27 2.73 -2.21 2.38
CA LEU A 27 1.77 -1.21 1.91
C LEU A 27 0.73 -0.90 2.98
N ALA A 28 0.08 -1.93 3.54
CA ALA A 28 -0.96 -1.74 4.55
C ALA A 28 -0.43 -1.00 5.79
N TYR A 29 0.79 -1.33 6.23
CA TYR A 29 1.44 -0.63 7.33
C TYR A 29 1.66 0.85 7.01
N PHE A 30 2.24 1.17 5.85
CA PHE A 30 2.45 2.55 5.43
C PHE A 30 1.13 3.34 5.35
N LEU A 31 0.11 2.79 4.67
CA LEU A 31 -1.19 3.45 4.51
C LEU A 31 -1.85 3.74 5.87
N ASN A 32 -1.80 2.79 6.81
CA ASN A 32 -2.34 2.99 8.15
C ASN A 32 -1.57 4.06 8.94
N GLN A 33 -0.23 4.08 8.87
CA GLN A 33 0.55 5.12 9.56
C GLN A 33 0.32 6.51 8.97
N ALA A 34 0.21 6.60 7.63
CA ALA A 34 -0.12 7.85 6.95
C ALA A 34 -1.53 8.35 7.32
N GLU A 35 -2.52 7.46 7.37
CA GLU A 35 -3.89 7.80 7.80
C GLU A 35 -3.91 8.30 9.25
N ASN A 36 -3.21 7.61 10.15
CA ASN A 36 -3.10 8.01 11.56
C ASN A 36 -2.42 9.38 11.71
N TYR A 37 -1.32 9.59 11.00
CA TYR A 37 -0.59 10.86 10.98
C TYR A 37 -1.49 12.02 10.50
N LEU A 38 -2.21 11.80 9.39
CA LEU A 38 -3.12 12.79 8.85
C LEU A 38 -4.30 13.04 9.79
N THR A 39 -4.91 12.00 10.36
CA THR A 39 -6.05 12.11 11.27
C THR A 39 -5.70 12.84 12.56
N LEU A 40 -4.50 12.59 13.10
CA LEU A 40 -4.03 13.22 14.33
C LEU A 40 -3.81 14.73 14.16
N LEU A 41 -3.32 15.15 12.99
CA LEU A 41 -2.84 16.52 12.78
C LEU A 41 -3.79 17.39 11.95
N LYS A 42 -4.63 16.80 11.08
CA LYS A 42 -5.51 17.57 10.19
C LYS A 42 -6.39 18.53 10.97
N LYS A 43 -6.46 19.76 10.49
CA LYS A 43 -7.42 20.76 10.97
C LYS A 43 -8.75 20.57 10.24
N GLY A 44 -9.85 20.93 10.90
CA GLY A 44 -11.21 20.80 10.35
C GLY A 44 -11.46 21.62 9.07
N GLU A 45 -10.62 22.61 8.78
CA GLU A 45 -10.65 23.34 7.52
C GLU A 45 -9.84 22.59 6.44
N GLU A 46 -10.55 21.87 5.57
CA GLU A 46 -9.99 20.88 4.66
C GLU A 46 -8.87 21.43 3.75
N ASN A 47 -9.01 22.67 3.28
CA ASN A 47 -8.11 23.31 2.31
C ASN A 47 -7.04 24.24 2.92
N CYS A 48 -6.86 24.23 4.24
CA CYS A 48 -5.84 25.09 4.86
C CYS A 48 -4.41 24.70 4.44
N LEU A 49 -3.50 25.68 4.43
CA LEU A 49 -2.09 25.46 4.06
C LEU A 49 -1.44 24.34 4.88
N PHE A 50 -1.80 24.24 6.15
CA PHE A 50 -1.29 23.21 7.05
C PHE A 50 -1.61 21.80 6.56
N ASN A 51 -2.88 21.51 6.21
CA ASN A 51 -3.29 20.21 5.71
C ASN A 51 -2.58 19.85 4.39
N LYS A 52 -2.31 20.84 3.54
CA LYS A 52 -1.52 20.64 2.31
C LYS A 52 -0.08 20.24 2.63
N LEU A 53 0.55 20.90 3.60
CA LEU A 53 1.91 20.56 4.04
C LEU A 53 1.98 19.16 4.65
N LEU A 54 0.98 18.74 5.42
CA LEU A 54 0.91 17.36 5.93
C LEU A 54 0.87 16.33 4.79
N LEU A 55 0.09 16.60 3.74
CA LEU A 55 0.03 15.71 2.59
C LEU A 55 1.37 15.65 1.84
N GLU A 56 2.02 16.80 1.62
CA GLU A 56 3.36 16.82 1.02
C GLU A 56 4.40 16.10 1.88
N GLN A 57 4.26 16.15 3.21
CA GLN A 57 5.09 15.37 4.12
C GLN A 57 4.86 13.86 3.93
N VAL A 58 3.63 13.41 3.75
CA VAL A 58 3.35 12.01 3.40
C VAL A 58 3.97 11.63 2.06
N LYS A 59 3.83 12.46 1.03
CA LYS A 59 4.45 12.21 -0.27
C LYS A 59 5.97 12.14 -0.19
N SER A 60 6.60 12.92 0.68
CA SER A 60 8.06 12.92 0.85
C SER A 60 8.61 11.60 1.41
N LYS A 61 7.76 10.79 2.05
CA LYS A 61 8.10 9.45 2.56
C LYS A 61 7.95 8.35 1.50
N LEU A 62 7.35 8.65 0.36
CA LEU A 62 7.36 7.75 -0.79
C LEU A 62 8.71 7.88 -1.49
N ILE A 63 9.39 6.76 -1.61
CA ILE A 63 10.70 6.64 -2.27
C ILE A 63 10.62 5.59 -3.37
N GLY A 64 11.69 5.41 -4.14
CA GLY A 64 11.78 4.36 -5.17
C GLY A 64 10.59 4.33 -6.13
N GLU A 65 10.10 3.13 -6.44
CA GLU A 65 9.01 2.92 -7.40
C GLU A 65 7.70 3.58 -6.95
N ALA A 66 7.40 3.57 -5.65
CA ALA A 66 6.19 4.21 -5.14
C ALA A 66 6.16 5.73 -5.41
N ARG A 67 7.32 6.40 -5.33
CA ARG A 67 7.46 7.81 -5.69
C ARG A 67 7.24 8.02 -7.19
N ASP A 68 7.84 7.18 -8.03
CA ASP A 68 7.77 7.31 -9.48
C ASP A 68 6.33 7.12 -9.98
N VAL A 69 5.60 6.16 -9.41
CA VAL A 69 4.17 5.93 -9.66
C VAL A 69 3.36 7.18 -9.31
N LEU A 70 3.61 7.76 -8.13
CA LEU A 70 2.89 8.95 -7.68
C LEU A 70 3.16 10.19 -8.56
N ILE A 71 4.42 10.39 -9.00
CA ILE A 71 4.77 11.51 -9.89
C ILE A 71 3.99 11.40 -11.21
N ASN A 72 3.82 10.18 -11.73
CA ASN A 72 3.12 9.94 -12.98
C ASN A 72 1.60 10.06 -12.85
N SER A 73 1.02 9.77 -11.67
CA SER A 73 -0.43 9.77 -11.46
C SER A 73 -1.03 11.16 -11.20
N ARG A 74 -0.21 12.18 -10.89
CA ARG A 74 -0.65 13.57 -10.61
C ARG A 74 -1.69 13.68 -9.48
N CYS A 75 -1.65 12.79 -8.50
CA CYS A 75 -2.59 12.79 -7.38
C CYS A 75 -2.39 14.01 -6.46
N SER A 76 -3.49 14.59 -6.05
CA SER A 76 -3.54 15.81 -5.23
C SER A 76 -4.22 15.58 -3.87
N ARG A 77 -4.92 14.47 -3.70
CA ARG A 77 -5.66 14.11 -2.48
C ARG A 77 -5.15 12.81 -1.89
N TRP A 78 -5.25 12.68 -0.57
CA TRP A 78 -4.83 11.46 0.12
C TRP A 78 -5.56 10.21 -0.40
N GLY A 79 -6.87 10.26 -0.59
CA GLY A 79 -7.64 9.15 -1.16
C GLY A 79 -7.12 8.69 -2.52
N GLU A 80 -6.78 9.64 -3.40
CA GLU A 80 -6.20 9.32 -4.72
C GLU A 80 -4.83 8.62 -4.59
N ILE A 81 -4.03 9.00 -3.58
CA ILE A 81 -2.75 8.34 -3.29
C ILE A 81 -2.98 6.92 -2.79
N GLN A 82 -3.94 6.73 -1.87
CA GLN A 82 -4.32 5.41 -1.37
C GLN A 82 -4.75 4.49 -2.51
N ASP A 83 -5.61 4.99 -3.40
CA ASP A 83 -6.11 4.24 -4.56
C ASP A 83 -4.97 3.85 -5.49
N VAL A 84 -4.07 4.79 -5.82
CA VAL A 84 -2.95 4.52 -6.73
C VAL A 84 -1.97 3.51 -6.14
N LEU A 85 -1.62 3.65 -4.86
CA LEU A 85 -0.71 2.72 -4.20
C LEU A 85 -1.35 1.33 -4.03
N THR A 86 -2.64 1.26 -3.70
CA THR A 86 -3.39 0.00 -3.57
C THR A 86 -3.55 -0.69 -4.92
N ASN A 87 -3.90 0.03 -5.97
CA ASN A 87 -4.02 -0.56 -7.31
C ASN A 87 -2.68 -1.06 -7.86
N ARG A 88 -1.58 -0.41 -7.49
CA ARG A 88 -0.24 -0.75 -7.99
C ARG A 88 0.48 -1.81 -7.17
N PHE A 89 0.42 -1.70 -5.86
CA PHE A 89 1.20 -2.50 -4.92
C PHE A 89 0.33 -3.33 -3.97
N GLY A 90 -0.99 -3.20 -4.05
CA GLY A 90 -1.91 -4.03 -3.28
C GLY A 90 -1.66 -5.51 -3.57
N ASP A 91 -1.91 -6.32 -2.56
CA ASP A 91 -1.86 -7.76 -2.70
C ASP A 91 -2.98 -8.21 -3.66
N PRO A 92 -2.65 -8.75 -4.84
CA PRO A 92 -3.68 -9.16 -5.80
C PRO A 92 -4.36 -10.46 -5.39
N ARG A 93 -3.89 -11.16 -4.35
CA ARG A 93 -4.43 -12.48 -3.98
C ARG A 93 -5.89 -12.38 -3.58
N SER A 94 -6.73 -13.16 -4.27
CA SER A 94 -8.14 -13.32 -3.94
C SER A 94 -8.55 -14.79 -4.12
N GLU A 95 -9.64 -15.20 -3.46
CA GLU A 95 -10.19 -16.56 -3.60
C GLU A 95 -10.62 -16.84 -5.04
N GLU A 96 -11.17 -15.84 -5.73
CA GLU A 96 -11.59 -15.93 -7.13
C GLU A 96 -10.41 -16.18 -8.06
N LEU A 97 -9.26 -15.52 -7.83
CA LEU A 97 -8.04 -15.75 -8.60
C LEU A 97 -7.45 -17.13 -8.33
N LEU A 98 -7.44 -17.58 -7.08
CA LEU A 98 -7.06 -18.95 -6.74
C LEU A 98 -7.95 -19.97 -7.46
N LEU A 99 -9.27 -19.79 -7.41
CA LEU A 99 -10.23 -20.68 -8.05
C LEU A 99 -10.07 -20.68 -9.57
N HIS A 100 -9.88 -19.50 -10.17
CA HIS A 100 -9.56 -19.38 -11.59
C HIS A 100 -8.29 -20.15 -11.94
N ASP A 101 -7.21 -19.95 -11.19
CA ASP A 101 -5.94 -20.62 -11.44
C ASP A 101 -6.06 -22.14 -11.28
N LEU A 102 -6.79 -22.62 -10.27
CA LEU A 102 -7.03 -24.06 -10.06
C LEU A 102 -7.89 -24.69 -11.18
N THR A 103 -8.91 -23.98 -11.67
CA THR A 103 -9.82 -24.48 -12.72
C THR A 103 -9.22 -24.39 -14.12
N THR A 104 -8.26 -23.49 -14.32
CA THR A 104 -7.54 -23.32 -15.59
C THR A 104 -6.16 -23.99 -15.60
N CYS A 105 -5.72 -24.56 -14.48
CA CYS A 105 -4.50 -25.37 -14.42
C CYS A 105 -4.73 -26.71 -15.10
N TYR A 106 -3.89 -27.02 -16.08
CA TYR A 106 -3.84 -28.33 -16.73
C TYR A 106 -2.39 -28.76 -16.90
N GLN A 107 -2.15 -30.07 -16.81
CA GLN A 107 -0.83 -30.65 -17.03
C GLN A 107 -0.36 -30.35 -18.46
N ARG A 108 0.84 -29.79 -18.59
CA ARG A 108 1.41 -29.49 -19.91
C ARG A 108 1.93 -30.77 -20.58
N HIS A 109 2.00 -30.77 -21.91
CA HIS A 109 2.36 -31.96 -22.71
C HIS A 109 3.71 -32.61 -22.34
N ASN A 110 4.66 -31.81 -21.82
CA ASN A 110 6.00 -32.27 -21.42
C ASN A 110 6.24 -32.18 -19.90
N GLU A 111 5.18 -32.12 -19.10
CA GLU A 111 5.25 -32.01 -17.65
C GLU A 111 4.94 -33.38 -17.02
N SER A 112 5.76 -33.82 -16.08
CA SER A 112 5.48 -35.05 -15.32
C SER A 112 4.34 -34.82 -14.32
N TYR A 113 3.70 -35.90 -13.85
CA TYR A 113 2.69 -35.81 -12.80
C TYR A 113 3.21 -35.14 -11.52
N GLU A 114 4.46 -35.40 -11.15
CA GLU A 114 5.10 -34.82 -9.97
C GLU A 114 5.34 -33.32 -10.13
N GLN A 115 5.79 -32.89 -11.32
CA GLN A 115 5.99 -31.47 -11.64
C GLN A 115 4.67 -30.71 -11.62
N TYR A 116 3.63 -31.30 -12.21
CA TYR A 116 2.28 -30.73 -12.20
C TYR A 116 1.72 -30.60 -10.78
N HIS A 117 1.84 -31.66 -9.98
CA HIS A 117 1.42 -31.65 -8.58
C HIS A 117 2.16 -30.57 -7.77
N GLU A 118 3.47 -30.45 -7.94
CA GLU A 118 4.24 -29.43 -7.22
C GLU A 118 3.85 -28.01 -7.66
N ASN A 119 3.58 -27.77 -8.94
CA ASN A 119 3.08 -26.48 -9.43
C ASN A 119 1.74 -26.09 -8.81
N ILE A 120 0.76 -27.00 -8.73
CA ILE A 120 -0.52 -26.74 -8.05
C ILE A 120 -0.29 -26.41 -6.58
N LYS A 121 0.57 -27.19 -5.90
CA LYS A 121 0.87 -27.02 -4.49
C LYS A 121 1.52 -25.66 -4.19
N GLN A 122 2.43 -25.21 -5.05
CA GLN A 122 3.08 -23.90 -4.94
C GLN A 122 2.06 -22.77 -5.15
N ASN A 123 1.18 -22.87 -6.14
CA ASN A 123 0.10 -21.89 -6.33
C ASN A 123 -0.80 -21.81 -5.10
N TYR A 124 -1.27 -22.95 -4.58
CA TYR A 124 -2.10 -22.99 -3.38
C TYR A 124 -1.43 -22.35 -2.15
N ARG A 125 -0.14 -22.60 -1.96
CA ARG A 125 0.68 -21.99 -0.89
C ARG A 125 0.81 -20.47 -1.02
N TYR A 126 1.06 -19.99 -2.24
CA TYR A 126 1.16 -18.56 -2.53
C TYR A 126 -0.10 -17.79 -2.10
N TYR A 127 -1.29 -18.35 -2.39
CA TYR A 127 -2.57 -17.73 -2.01
C TYR A 127 -2.89 -17.82 -0.52
N LEU A 128 -2.33 -18.79 0.21
CA LEU A 128 -2.63 -19.02 1.62
C LEU A 128 -1.59 -18.49 2.62
N ASN A 129 -0.50 -17.86 2.16
CA ASN A 129 0.62 -17.43 3.02
C ASN A 129 1.22 -18.58 3.89
N ILE A 130 1.32 -19.80 3.36
CA ILE A 130 1.85 -21.00 4.05
C ILE A 130 2.90 -21.75 3.24
#